data_AF-A0A7X8WRX4-F1
#
_entry.id   AF-A0A7X8WRX4-F1
#
_cell.length_a   1.000
_cell.length_b   1.000
_cell.length_c   1.000
_cell.angle_alpha   90.00
_cell.angle_beta   90.00
_cell.angle_gamma   90.00
#
_symmetry.space_group_name_H-M   'P 1'
#
loop_
_entity.id
_entity.type
_entity.pdbx_description
1 polymer ?
#
loop_
_entity_poly.entity_id
_entity_poly.type
_entity_poly.pdbx_seq_one_letter_code
_entity_poly.pdbx_strand_id
1 'polypeptide(L)'
;MVDIATDENPDATVTALHPGVKAEPEAPSTIDLWEALPGFGDTADDGQLAWQADALCAQTDPEAFFPEKGGSTRDAKKVCGACLVQEQCLEYALANDERFGIWGGMSERERRRLRKKSS
;
A
#
# COMPACT_ATOMS: atom_id res chain seq x y z
N MET A 1 50.80 -13.74 -18.31
CA MET A 1 49.40 -14.18 -18.29
C MET A 1 49.05 -14.33 -16.83
N VAL A 2 47.99 -13.65 -16.39
CA VAL A 2 47.58 -13.58 -15.00
C VAL A 2 46.66 -14.77 -14.73
N ASP A 3 47.12 -15.70 -13.90
CA ASP A 3 46.24 -16.71 -13.30
C ASP A 3 45.68 -16.11 -12.00
N ILE A 4 44.43 -15.65 -12.05
CA ILE A 4 43.64 -15.33 -10.85
C ILE A 4 43.16 -16.68 -10.30
N ALA A 5 43.89 -17.22 -9.32
CA ALA A 5 43.36 -18.25 -8.45
C ALA A 5 42.59 -17.57 -7.32
N THR A 6 41.27 -17.64 -7.39
CA THR A 6 40.33 -17.27 -6.34
C THR A 6 40.45 -18.30 -5.22
N ASP A 7 41.12 -17.97 -4.13
CA ASP A 7 41.03 -18.73 -2.89
C ASP A 7 39.99 -18.04 -2.00
N GLU A 8 38.74 -18.46 -2.15
CA GLU A 8 37.73 -18.28 -1.12
C GLU A 8 38.14 -19.16 0.07
N ASN A 9 38.47 -18.54 1.19
CA ASN A 9 38.66 -19.26 2.45
C ASN A 9 37.41 -19.09 3.32
N PRO A 10 36.50 -20.08 3.36
CA PRO A 10 35.23 -20.00 4.08
C PRO A 10 35.33 -20.23 5.60
N ASP A 11 36.53 -20.33 6.18
CA ASP A 11 36.73 -20.74 7.58
C ASP A 11 37.51 -19.72 8.45
N ALA A 12 37.47 -18.43 8.09
CA ALA A 12 37.97 -17.37 8.96
C ALA A 12 37.02 -17.17 10.16
N THR A 13 37.14 -18.06 11.13
CA THR A 13 36.50 -17.99 12.43
C THR A 13 37.03 -16.73 13.13
N VAL A 14 36.30 -15.62 13.02
CA VAL A 14 36.52 -14.41 13.83
C VAL A 14 36.09 -14.75 15.26
N THR A 15 36.94 -15.48 15.97
CA THR A 15 36.82 -15.71 17.41
C THR A 15 38.17 -15.43 18.02
N ALA A 16 38.33 -14.19 18.49
CA ALA A 16 39.07 -13.80 19.70
C ALA A 16 39.55 -12.35 19.56
N LEU A 17 38.76 -11.40 20.04
CA LEU A 17 39.27 -10.06 20.40
C LEU A 17 38.35 -9.34 21.39
N HIS A 18 37.87 -10.03 22.42
CA HIS A 18 37.23 -9.36 23.56
C HIS A 18 37.77 -9.93 24.88
N PRO A 19 38.93 -9.45 25.36
CA PRO A 19 39.35 -9.74 26.71
C PRO A 19 38.48 -8.91 27.68
N GLY A 20 37.56 -9.58 28.38
CA GLY A 20 36.97 -9.08 29.62
C GLY A 20 35.73 -8.20 29.51
N VAL A 21 34.66 -8.67 28.85
CA VAL A 21 33.31 -8.16 29.17
C VAL A 21 32.78 -8.93 30.37
N LYS A 22 32.45 -8.22 31.45
CA LYS A 22 31.65 -8.79 32.53
C LYS A 22 30.24 -8.99 31.96
N ALA A 23 29.63 -10.15 32.20
CA ALA A 23 28.24 -10.40 31.86
C ALA A 23 27.35 -9.41 32.63
N GLU A 24 26.94 -8.33 31.97
CA GLU A 24 25.80 -7.51 32.35
C GLU A 24 24.55 -8.17 31.75
N PRO A 25 23.41 -8.19 32.48
CA PRO A 25 22.21 -8.88 32.01
C PRO A 25 21.78 -8.30 30.65
N GLU A 26 21.49 -9.20 29.71
CA GLU A 26 21.23 -8.87 28.31
C GLU A 26 20.16 -7.77 28.18
N ALA A 27 20.59 -6.56 27.84
CA ALA A 27 19.67 -5.52 27.43
C ALA A 27 19.08 -5.94 26.07
N PRO A 28 17.75 -5.87 25.90
CA PRO A 28 17.12 -6.30 24.66
C PRO A 28 17.66 -5.49 23.49
N SER A 29 17.86 -6.15 22.35
CA SER A 29 18.45 -5.55 21.17
C SER A 29 17.61 -4.35 20.70
N THR A 30 18.19 -3.42 19.95
CA THR A 30 17.48 -2.23 19.42
C THR A 30 16.26 -2.56 18.55
N ILE A 31 16.12 -3.82 18.11
CA ILE A 31 14.95 -4.33 17.38
C ILE A 31 13.77 -4.63 18.31
N ASP A 32 13.94 -4.71 19.63
CA ASP A 32 12.83 -4.92 20.59
C ASP A 32 12.25 -3.59 21.12
N LEU A 33 12.90 -2.47 20.83
CA LEU A 33 12.52 -1.17 21.40
C LEU A 33 11.32 -0.52 20.70
N TRP A 34 11.06 -0.83 19.44
CA TRP A 34 9.86 -0.35 18.72
C TRP A 34 8.59 -1.11 19.13
N GLU A 35 8.72 -2.38 19.56
CA GLU A 35 7.61 -3.17 20.10
C GLU A 35 7.26 -2.77 21.55
N ALA A 36 8.23 -2.22 22.31
CA ALA A 36 8.06 -1.84 23.70
C ALA A 36 7.58 -0.39 23.93
N LEU A 37 7.42 0.41 22.87
CA LEU A 37 6.94 1.80 22.98
C LEU A 37 5.39 1.83 23.05
N PRO A 38 4.80 2.39 24.13
CA PRO A 38 3.35 2.60 24.18
C PRO A 38 2.95 3.56 23.05
N GLY A 39 2.25 3.03 22.04
CA GLY A 39 1.77 3.77 20.88
C GLY A 39 2.51 3.55 19.57
N PHE A 40 3.51 2.65 19.50
CA PHE A 40 4.22 2.31 18.25
C PHE A 40 3.94 0.90 17.71
N GLY A 41 3.32 0.02 18.51
CA GLY A 41 2.83 -1.28 18.06
C GLY A 41 1.34 -1.22 17.72
N ASP A 42 1.03 -1.59 16.47
CA ASP A 42 -0.31 -1.67 15.84
C ASP A 42 -0.70 -0.44 15.00
N THR A 43 -0.08 -0.31 13.83
CA THR A 43 -0.68 0.39 12.69
C THR A 43 -1.37 -0.60 11.74
N ALA A 44 -1.69 -1.81 12.20
CA ALA A 44 -2.23 -2.88 11.36
C ALA A 44 -3.76 -2.96 11.37
N ASP A 45 -4.44 -2.00 12.02
CA ASP A 45 -5.83 -1.68 11.72
C ASP A 45 -5.90 -0.63 10.59
N ASP A 46 -5.23 -0.91 9.46
CA ASP A 46 -5.66 -0.32 8.20
C ASP A 46 -7.03 -0.96 7.92
N GLY A 47 -8.11 -0.40 8.45
CA GLY A 47 -9.44 -1.02 8.50
C GLY A 47 -10.02 -1.37 7.12
N GLN A 48 -11.35 -1.52 7.02
CA GLN A 48 -12.07 -1.89 5.79
C GLN A 48 -11.80 -0.98 4.54
N LEU A 49 -11.01 0.08 4.70
CA LEU A 49 -10.59 1.06 3.70
C LEU A 49 -9.09 1.02 3.35
N ALA A 50 -8.31 0.04 3.82
CA ALA A 50 -6.86 -0.08 3.53
C ALA A 50 -6.54 0.03 2.03
N TRP A 51 -7.40 -0.55 1.18
CA TRP A 51 -7.28 -0.51 -0.27
C TRP A 51 -7.23 0.91 -0.86
N GLN A 52 -7.73 1.93 -0.15
CA GLN A 52 -7.66 3.31 -0.63
C GLN A 52 -6.23 3.83 -0.71
N ALA A 53 -5.31 3.31 0.11
CA ALA A 53 -3.90 3.68 0.08
C ALA A 53 -3.24 3.34 -1.27
N ASP A 54 -3.72 2.29 -1.94
CA ASP A 54 -3.23 1.82 -3.24
C ASP A 54 -3.99 2.45 -4.43
N ALA A 55 -4.88 3.41 -4.19
CA ALA A 55 -5.70 4.01 -5.23
C ALA A 55 -4.88 4.94 -6.14
N LEU A 56 -4.70 4.55 -7.40
CA LEU A 56 -3.97 5.33 -8.40
C LEU A 56 -4.54 6.75 -8.59
N CYS A 57 -5.85 6.95 -8.40
CA CYS A 57 -6.48 8.26 -8.54
C CYS A 57 -5.94 9.32 -7.56
N ALA A 58 -5.45 8.92 -6.38
CA ALA A 58 -4.85 9.83 -5.41
C ALA A 58 -3.54 10.47 -5.91
N GLN A 59 -2.94 9.90 -6.96
CA GLN A 59 -1.70 10.40 -7.59
C GLN A 59 -1.98 11.26 -8.83
N THR A 60 -3.24 11.61 -9.08
CA THR A 60 -3.69 12.37 -10.26
C THR A 60 -4.54 13.57 -9.85
N ASP A 61 -4.93 14.39 -10.82
CA ASP A 61 -5.80 15.54 -10.56
C ASP A 61 -7.20 15.10 -10.07
N PRO A 62 -7.62 15.49 -8.85
CA PRO A 62 -8.92 15.12 -8.30
C PRO A 62 -10.10 15.72 -9.08
N GLU A 63 -9.93 16.86 -9.76
CA GLU A 63 -11.04 17.49 -10.50
C GLU A 63 -11.51 16.61 -11.66
N ALA A 64 -10.61 15.81 -12.26
CA ALA A 64 -10.95 14.87 -13.31
C ALA A 64 -11.96 13.80 -12.83
N PHE A 65 -11.92 13.43 -11.55
CA PHE A 65 -12.78 12.38 -10.96
C PHE A 65 -14.13 12.93 -10.49
N PHE A 66 -14.24 14.25 -10.30
CA PHE A 66 -15.48 14.93 -9.90
C PHE A 66 -15.88 16.00 -10.93
N PRO A 67 -16.17 15.60 -12.19
CA PRO A 67 -16.47 16.57 -13.25
C PRO A 67 -17.79 17.29 -12.98
N GLU A 68 -17.83 18.57 -13.33
CA GLU A 68 -19.07 19.35 -13.36
C GLU A 68 -20.09 18.78 -14.36
N LYS A 69 -21.32 19.28 -14.31
CA LYS A 69 -22.40 18.82 -15.18
C LYS A 69 -22.04 19.02 -16.67
N GLY A 70 -21.77 17.91 -17.36
CA GLY A 70 -21.38 17.92 -18.77
C GLY A 70 -19.87 17.84 -19.01
N GLY A 71 -19.06 17.81 -17.94
CA GLY A 71 -17.63 17.59 -18.01
C GLY A 71 -17.25 16.19 -18.55
N SER A 72 -16.04 16.08 -19.06
CA SER A 72 -15.52 14.83 -19.60
C SER A 72 -15.23 13.83 -18.49
N THR A 73 -15.66 12.58 -18.67
CA THR A 73 -15.32 11.45 -17.77
C THR A 73 -14.20 10.58 -18.34
N ARG A 74 -13.70 10.92 -19.53
CA ARG A 74 -12.84 10.03 -20.31
C ARG A 74 -11.51 9.76 -19.63
N ASP A 75 -10.86 10.80 -19.11
CA ASP A 75 -9.51 10.67 -18.58
C ASP A 75 -9.50 10.02 -17.20
N ALA A 76 -10.43 10.38 -16.31
CA ALA A 76 -10.62 9.67 -15.05
C ALA A 76 -10.92 8.18 -15.26
N LYS A 77 -11.74 7.82 -16.26
CA LYS A 77 -11.99 6.41 -16.60
C LYS A 77 -10.75 5.66 -17.06
N LYS A 78 -9.85 6.29 -17.82
CA LYS A 78 -8.58 5.68 -18.21
C LYS A 78 -7.70 5.41 -16.99
N VAL A 79 -7.59 6.38 -16.07
CA VAL A 79 -6.82 6.23 -14.84
C VAL A 79 -7.42 5.12 -13.96
N CYS A 80 -8.74 5.13 -13.74
CA CYS A 80 -9.42 4.03 -13.04
C CYS A 80 -9.17 2.67 -13.70
N GLY A 81 -9.11 2.62 -15.03
CA GLY A 81 -8.85 1.40 -15.81
C GLY A 81 -7.50 0.75 -15.53
N ALA A 82 -6.51 1.54 -15.09
CA ALA A 82 -5.19 1.07 -14.72
C ALA A 82 -5.02 0.87 -13.20
N CYS A 83 -6.05 1.13 -12.40
CA CYS A 83 -5.98 1.07 -10.94
C CYS A 83 -6.17 -0.37 -10.44
N LEU A 84 -5.27 -0.82 -9.56
CA LEU A 84 -5.31 -2.18 -8.99
C LEU A 84 -6.52 -2.40 -8.09
N VAL A 85 -7.00 -1.35 -7.43
CA VAL A 85 -8.12 -1.42 -6.46
C VAL A 85 -9.48 -1.07 -7.08
N GLN A 86 -9.62 -1.25 -8.40
CA GLN A 86 -10.83 -0.88 -9.14
C GLN A 86 -12.08 -1.59 -8.62
N GLU A 87 -11.97 -2.89 -8.32
CA GLU A 87 -13.10 -3.73 -7.89
C GLU A 87 -13.57 -3.34 -6.50
N GLN A 88 -12.65 -3.20 -5.53
CA GLN A 88 -12.96 -2.76 -4.16
C GLN A 88 -13.57 -1.36 -4.17
N CYS A 89 -13.03 -0.47 -5.00
CA CYS A 89 -13.56 0.89 -5.18
C CYS A 89 -14.99 0.90 -5.74
N LEU A 90 -15.30 0.04 -6.71
CA LEU A 90 -16.65 -0.07 -7.26
C LEU A 90 -17.63 -0.63 -6.22
N GLU A 91 -17.24 -1.70 -5.54
CA GLU A 91 -18.05 -2.33 -4.50
C GLU A 91 -18.39 -1.34 -3.39
N TYR A 92 -17.38 -0.63 -2.89
CA TYR A 92 -17.56 0.45 -1.91
C TYR A 92 -18.57 1.49 -2.40
N ALA A 93 -18.43 1.96 -3.64
CA ALA A 93 -19.32 2.98 -4.19
C ALA A 93 -20.77 2.50 -4.34
N LEU A 94 -21.00 1.21 -4.61
CA LEU A 94 -22.33 0.63 -4.72
C LEU A 94 -22.98 0.39 -3.35
N ALA A 95 -22.18 -0.05 -2.37
CA ALA A 95 -22.60 -0.29 -1.00
C ALA A 95 -22.95 1.02 -0.26
N ASN A 96 -22.16 2.07 -0.46
CA ASN A 96 -22.33 3.36 0.21
C ASN A 96 -23.20 4.37 -0.56
N ASP A 97 -23.78 3.95 -1.70
CA ASP A 97 -24.56 4.82 -2.59
C ASP A 97 -23.80 6.09 -2.99
N GLU A 98 -22.52 5.98 -3.33
CA GLU A 98 -21.72 7.14 -3.72
C GLU A 98 -22.34 7.83 -4.93
N ARG A 99 -22.76 9.08 -4.76
CA ARG A 99 -23.64 9.79 -5.72
C ARG A 99 -22.87 10.60 -6.74
N PHE A 100 -21.63 10.97 -6.47
CA PHE A 100 -20.88 11.86 -7.33
C PHE A 100 -19.59 11.20 -7.82
N GLY A 101 -19.02 11.78 -8.87
CA GLY A 101 -17.73 11.38 -9.41
C GLY A 101 -17.65 10.00 -10.05
N ILE A 102 -16.42 9.66 -10.43
CA ILE A 102 -16.01 8.39 -11.03
C ILE A 102 -15.48 7.46 -9.94
N TRP A 103 -16.09 6.29 -9.81
CA TRP A 103 -15.70 5.25 -8.85
C TRP A 103 -15.59 3.92 -9.58
N GLY A 104 -14.49 3.20 -9.36
CA GLY A 104 -14.25 1.90 -10.00
C GLY A 104 -14.39 1.92 -11.52
N GLY A 105 -13.99 3.02 -12.17
CA GLY A 105 -14.12 3.21 -13.62
C GLY A 105 -15.53 3.53 -14.13
N MET A 106 -16.51 3.70 -13.22
CA MET A 106 -17.90 3.99 -13.56
C MET A 106 -18.32 5.39 -13.11
N SER A 107 -19.04 6.09 -13.98
CA SER A 107 -19.77 7.31 -13.60
C SER A 107 -21.00 6.99 -12.76
N GLU A 108 -21.51 7.99 -12.03
CA GLU A 108 -22.78 7.91 -11.31
C GLU A 108 -23.91 7.31 -12.17
N ARG A 109 -24.08 7.81 -13.40
CA ARG A 109 -25.12 7.33 -14.33
C ARG A 109 -24.96 5.85 -14.68
N GLU A 110 -23.73 5.37 -14.78
CA GLU A 110 -23.43 3.97 -15.06
C GLU A 110 -23.67 3.09 -13.83
N ARG A 111 -23.24 3.53 -12.63
CA ARG A 111 -23.52 2.82 -11.37
C ARG A 111 -25.03 2.69 -11.12
N ARG A 112 -25.79 3.76 -11.36
CA ARG A 112 -27.27 3.74 -11.28
C ARG A 112 -27.90 2.74 -12.25
N ARG A 113 -27.33 2.56 -13.45
CA ARG A 113 -27.80 1.54 -14.42
C ARG A 113 -27.41 0.14 -13.98
N LEU A 114 -26.25 -0.04 -13.37
CA LEU A 114 -25.78 -1.32 -12.86
C LEU A 114 -26.71 -1.84 -11.75
N ARG A 115 -27.03 -1.02 -10.74
CA ARG A 115 -27.95 -1.38 -9.64
C ARG A 115 -29.32 -1.83 -10.13
N LYS A 116 -29.83 -1.24 -11.22
CA LYS A 116 -31.12 -1.62 -11.83
C LYS A 116 -31.10 -2.97 -12.54
N LYS A 117 -29.93 -3.45 -12.98
CA LYS A 117 -29.79 -4.73 -13.68
C LYS A 117 -29.59 -5.91 -12.73
N SER A 118 -29.17 -5.62 -11.50
CA SER A 118 -28.95 -6.61 -10.43
C SER A 118 -30.14 -6.74 -9.48
N SER A 119 -31.28 -6.09 -9.78
CA SER A 119 -32.55 -6.20 -9.06
C SER A 119 -33.58 -6.98 -9.86
#